data_AF-X0XKZ6-F1
#
_entry.id   AF-X0XKZ6-F1
#
_cell.length_a   1.000
_cell.length_b   1.000
_cell.length_c   1.000
_cell.angle_alpha   90.00
_cell.angle_beta   90.00
_cell.angle_gamma   90.00
#
_symmetry.space_group_name_H-M   'P 1'
#
loop_
_entity.id
_entity.type
_entity.pdbx_description
1 polymer ?
#
loop_
_entity_poly.entity_id
_entity_poly.type
_entity_poly.pdbx_seq_one_letter_code
_entity_poly.pdbx_strand_id
1 'polypeptide(L)'
;ALRNAYDQLNPAQKNIAATGLLLVVGLVVALIFLRLPVPVPETMGGAVQALLVFGLFGLLPAAIVWLLPSLRRQPAQRDKLLLRASRLSPALFVLATLPFMLGLYWSDVFDNFGLFVLMGLGLNIVVGFAGLLDLGYVAFYAIGAYTVGVLTSPRAWLGAEWSFWAAWPVAFGIAGLAGIILGVPVLRMRGDYLAIVTLGFGEIIRVLANSDLLKPYFGGAQGILEIPKPQIAGLPLLTSQHIYYLILAGCLITIFISWRL
;
A
#
# COMPACT_ATOMS: atom_id res chain seq x y z
N ALA A 1 25.19 13.02 40.21
CA ALA A 1 25.79 12.00 39.34
C ALA A 1 25.32 12.14 37.88
N LEU A 2 24.02 12.08 37.58
CA LEU A 2 23.51 12.11 36.18
C LEU A 2 23.74 13.45 35.43
N ARG A 3 23.72 14.59 36.12
CA ARG A 3 23.95 15.92 35.51
C ARG A 3 25.38 16.09 34.97
N ASN A 4 26.37 15.58 35.69
CA ASN A 4 27.78 15.61 35.27
C ASN A 4 28.05 14.70 34.06
N ALA A 5 27.32 13.57 33.95
CA ALA A 5 27.40 12.68 32.80
C ALA A 5 26.74 13.28 31.56
N TYR A 6 25.65 14.05 31.72
CA TYR A 6 25.05 14.79 30.61
C TYR A 6 26.02 15.83 30.07
N ASP A 7 26.65 16.64 30.93
CA ASP A 7 27.49 17.74 30.49
C ASP A 7 28.75 17.30 29.71
N GLN A 8 29.24 16.07 29.94
CA GLN A 8 30.37 15.47 29.22
C GLN A 8 30.01 14.87 27.85
N LEU A 9 28.73 14.78 27.49
CA LEU A 9 28.31 14.29 26.18
C LEU A 9 28.56 15.35 25.09
N ASN A 10 29.10 14.90 23.96
CA ASN A 10 29.18 15.75 22.77
C ASN A 10 27.78 16.24 22.36
N PRO A 11 27.64 17.43 21.76
CA PRO A 11 26.33 18.02 21.45
C PRO A 11 25.43 17.10 20.60
N ALA A 12 26.02 16.26 19.74
CA ALA A 12 25.30 15.23 19.00
C ALA A 12 24.69 14.14 19.90
N GLN A 13 25.41 13.70 20.93
CA GLN A 13 24.93 12.67 21.87
C GLN A 13 23.87 13.22 22.83
N LYS A 14 23.98 14.49 23.23
CA LYS A 14 22.94 15.21 24.00
C LYS A 14 21.62 15.28 23.22
N ASN A 15 21.70 15.54 21.91
CA ASN A 15 20.52 15.59 21.04
C ASN A 15 19.89 14.22 20.80
N ILE A 16 20.68 13.15 20.64
CA ILE A 16 20.16 11.78 20.54
C ILE A 16 19.45 11.38 21.84
N ALA A 17 20.01 11.72 23.00
CA ALA A 17 19.38 11.49 24.29
C ALA A 17 18.07 12.29 24.46
N ALA A 18 18.03 13.55 24.01
CA ALA A 18 16.82 14.38 24.07
C ALA A 18 15.72 13.89 23.11
N THR A 19 16.09 13.46 21.90
CA THR A 19 15.13 12.92 20.90
C THR A 19 14.59 11.56 21.36
N GLY A 20 15.45 10.72 21.93
CA GLY A 20 15.05 9.45 22.54
C GLY A 20 14.13 9.67 23.74
N LEU A 21 14.44 10.62 24.63
CA LEU A 21 13.60 10.95 25.78
C LEU A 21 12.21 11.46 25.35
N LEU A 22 12.14 12.31 24.32
CA LEU A 22 10.86 12.81 23.79
C LEU A 22 10.03 11.75 23.08
N LEU A 23 10.66 10.81 22.36
CA LEU A 23 9.97 9.67 21.77
C LEU A 23 9.44 8.72 22.85
N VAL A 24 10.20 8.49 23.92
CA VAL A 24 9.77 7.67 25.05
C VAL A 24 8.63 8.34 25.81
N VAL A 25 8.70 9.66 26.04
CA VAL A 25 7.61 10.42 26.67
C VAL A 25 6.37 10.43 25.79
N GLY A 26 6.51 10.60 24.47
CA GLY A 26 5.41 10.51 23.51
C GLY A 26 4.75 9.12 23.48
N LEU A 27 5.57 8.05 23.52
CA LEU A 27 5.10 6.66 23.60
C LEU A 27 4.35 6.38 24.91
N VAL A 28 4.87 6.86 26.04
CA VAL A 28 4.25 6.69 27.37
C VAL A 28 2.93 7.45 27.45
N VAL A 29 2.87 8.68 26.95
CA VAL A 29 1.62 9.47 26.89
C VAL A 29 0.60 8.80 25.96
N ALA A 30 1.03 8.27 24.81
CA ALA A 30 0.15 7.52 23.91
C ALA A 30 -0.41 6.24 24.56
N LEU A 31 0.41 5.49 25.29
CA LEU A 31 -0.03 4.29 26.03
C LEU A 31 -1.00 4.62 27.18
N ILE A 32 -0.83 5.77 27.83
CA ILE A 32 -1.75 6.26 28.88
C ILE A 32 -3.09 6.66 28.26
N PHE A 33 -3.09 7.35 27.12
CA PHE A 33 -4.32 7.72 26.40
C PHE A 33 -5.06 6.52 25.82
N LEU A 34 -4.34 5.46 25.39
CA LEU A 34 -4.94 4.21 24.91
C LEU A 34 -5.68 3.42 26.02
N ARG A 35 -5.40 3.74 27.30
CA ARG A 35 -5.99 3.07 28.48
C ARG A 35 -7.10 3.85 29.17
N LEU A 36 -7.42 5.08 28.74
CA LEU A 36 -8.49 5.86 29.36
C LEU A 36 -9.84 5.52 28.71
N PRO A 37 -10.80 4.95 29.46
CA PRO A 37 -12.16 4.76 28.99
C PRO A 37 -12.87 6.11 28.97
N VAL A 38 -12.69 6.88 27.90
CA VAL A 38 -13.47 8.11 27.69
C VAL A 38 -14.85 7.69 27.18
N PRO A 39 -15.93 7.96 27.92
CA PRO A 39 -17.28 7.62 27.47
C PRO A 39 -17.69 8.62 26.38
N VAL A 40 -17.45 8.26 25.13
CA VAL A 40 -17.85 9.08 23.98
C VAL A 40 -19.08 8.47 23.32
N PRO A 41 -20.13 9.25 23.02
CA PRO A 41 -21.32 8.76 22.31
C PRO A 41 -20.95 8.09 20.97
N GLU A 42 -21.59 6.97 20.62
CA GLU A 42 -21.22 6.10 19.48
C GLU A 42 -21.17 6.82 18.11
N THR A 43 -21.84 7.97 17.99
CA THR A 43 -21.87 8.79 16.76
C THR A 43 -20.78 9.88 16.71
N MET A 44 -20.09 10.15 17.83
CA MET A 44 -19.07 11.21 17.96
C MET A 44 -17.72 10.72 18.49
N GLY A 45 -17.62 9.45 18.90
CA GLY A 45 -16.41 8.83 19.44
C GLY A 45 -15.20 8.88 18.52
N GLY A 46 -15.39 8.49 17.25
CA GLY A 46 -14.29 8.40 16.30
C GLY A 46 -13.68 9.76 15.97
N ALA A 47 -14.51 10.79 15.75
CA ALA A 47 -14.06 12.11 15.30
C ALA A 47 -13.32 12.91 16.39
N VAL A 48 -13.76 12.81 17.65
CA VAL A 48 -13.11 13.52 18.78
C VAL A 48 -11.80 12.84 19.17
N GLN A 49 -11.78 11.50 19.22
CA GLN A 49 -10.53 10.75 19.46
C GLN A 49 -9.54 10.97 18.30
N ALA A 50 -10.03 11.01 17.08
CA ALA A 50 -9.27 11.37 15.89
C ALA A 50 -8.60 12.73 16.02
N LEU A 51 -9.36 13.78 16.33
CA LEU A 51 -8.84 15.15 16.44
C LEU A 51 -7.79 15.30 17.55
N LEU A 52 -7.95 14.61 18.68
CA LEU A 52 -6.99 14.61 19.78
C LEU A 52 -5.68 13.90 19.40
N VAL A 53 -5.77 12.76 18.69
CA VAL A 53 -4.61 12.02 18.20
C VAL A 53 -3.90 12.80 17.08
N PHE A 54 -4.66 13.42 16.17
CA PHE A 54 -4.14 14.23 15.06
C PHE A 54 -3.44 15.50 15.54
N GLY A 55 -4.02 16.17 16.55
CA GLY A 55 -3.43 17.35 17.17
C GLY A 55 -2.11 17.03 17.88
N LEU A 56 -2.04 15.89 18.58
CA LEU A 56 -0.83 15.51 19.32
C LEU A 56 0.28 14.98 18.39
N PHE A 57 -0.03 14.13 17.41
CA PHE A 57 0.97 13.50 16.53
C PHE A 57 1.32 14.31 15.27
N GLY A 58 0.44 15.19 14.78
CA GLY A 58 0.72 16.03 13.62
C GLY A 58 1.52 17.29 13.98
N LEU A 59 1.22 17.90 15.13
CA LEU A 59 1.84 19.16 15.53
C LEU A 59 3.17 18.96 16.25
N LEU A 60 3.37 17.88 17.01
CA LEU A 60 4.62 17.67 17.76
C LEU A 60 5.85 17.50 16.84
N PRO A 61 5.85 16.67 15.78
CA PRO A 61 7.01 16.54 14.90
C PRO A 61 7.26 17.80 14.08
N ALA A 62 6.19 18.46 13.61
CA ALA A 62 6.27 19.71 12.86
C ALA A 62 6.81 20.86 13.74
N ALA A 63 6.35 20.94 15.00
CA ALA A 63 6.85 21.89 15.99
C ALA A 63 8.30 21.59 16.37
N ILE A 64 8.70 20.32 16.54
CA ILE A 64 10.09 19.91 16.81
C ILE A 64 11.01 20.30 15.66
N VAL A 65 10.59 20.10 14.41
CA VAL A 65 11.35 20.50 13.21
C VAL A 65 11.42 22.02 13.07
N TRP A 66 10.36 22.73 13.44
CA TRP A 66 10.31 24.20 13.43
C TRP A 66 11.12 24.84 14.57
N LEU A 67 11.20 24.20 15.75
CA LEU A 67 11.94 24.65 16.95
C LEU A 67 13.44 24.30 16.96
N LEU A 68 13.96 23.62 15.93
CA LEU A 68 15.40 23.31 15.81
C LEU A 68 16.08 24.16 14.71
N PRO A 69 16.34 25.47 14.90
CA PRO A 69 17.15 26.27 13.96
C PRO A 69 18.63 25.88 13.91
N SER A 70 19.10 25.05 14.84
CA SER A 70 20.54 24.91 15.15
C SER A 70 21.27 23.78 14.42
N LEU A 71 20.58 22.92 13.67
CA LEU A 71 21.21 21.76 12.99
C LEU A 71 21.71 22.08 11.57
N ARG A 72 21.83 23.36 11.22
CA ARG A 72 22.17 23.81 9.87
C ARG A 72 23.69 23.93 9.62
N ARG A 73 24.47 22.85 9.75
CA ARG A 73 25.81 22.72 9.11
C ARG A 73 26.09 21.25 8.69
N GLN A 74 26.43 21.07 7.40
CA GLN A 74 26.40 19.85 6.56
C GLN A 74 27.48 18.76 6.88
N PRO A 75 27.30 17.48 6.42
CA PRO A 75 27.62 17.08 5.04
C PRO A 75 26.45 16.44 4.23
N ALA A 76 25.89 17.27 3.35
CA ALA A 76 25.54 17.12 1.93
C ALA A 76 24.76 15.93 1.31
N GLN A 77 24.46 14.79 1.96
CA GLN A 77 23.65 13.75 1.26
C GLN A 77 22.65 12.96 2.13
N ARG A 78 22.95 12.72 3.41
CA ARG A 78 22.03 12.03 4.33
C ARG A 78 20.87 12.90 4.81
N ASP A 79 21.09 14.22 4.91
CA ASP A 79 20.07 15.17 5.40
C ASP A 79 18.88 15.33 4.46
N LYS A 80 19.08 15.19 3.14
CA LYS A 80 17.97 15.28 2.18
C LYS A 80 16.99 14.11 2.29
N LEU A 81 17.48 12.92 2.67
CA LEU A 81 16.63 11.74 2.89
C LEU A 81 15.92 11.81 4.24
N LEU A 82 16.61 12.24 5.30
CA LEU A 82 16.00 12.41 6.63
C LEU A 82 14.95 13.53 6.65
N LEU A 83 15.17 14.65 5.94
CA LEU A 83 14.20 15.73 5.77
C LEU A 83 13.03 15.37 4.84
N ARG A 84 13.25 14.50 3.85
CA ARG A 84 12.15 13.96 3.02
C ARG A 84 11.33 12.93 3.79
N ALA A 85 11.98 12.04 4.54
CA ALA A 85 11.33 11.08 5.43
C ALA A 85 10.52 11.78 6.53
N SER A 86 11.01 12.89 7.09
CA SER A 86 10.27 13.66 8.09
C SER A 86 9.06 14.41 7.51
N ARG A 87 8.99 14.63 6.19
CA ARG A 87 7.82 15.20 5.50
C ARG A 87 6.80 14.14 5.10
N LEU A 88 7.24 12.90 4.89
CA LEU A 88 6.38 11.78 4.51
C LEU A 88 5.72 11.10 5.72
N SER A 89 6.33 11.18 6.90
CA SER A 89 5.79 10.60 8.14
C SER A 89 4.39 11.10 8.54
N PRO A 90 4.04 12.41 8.47
CA PRO A 90 2.68 12.83 8.78
C PRO A 90 1.68 12.27 7.76
N ALA A 91 2.00 12.30 6.46
CA ALA A 91 1.12 11.78 5.42
C ALA A 91 0.83 10.28 5.59
N LEU A 92 1.86 9.49 5.93
CA LEU A 92 1.72 8.06 6.18
C LEU A 92 0.86 7.76 7.41
N PHE A 93 1.00 8.57 8.46
CA PHE A 93 0.19 8.43 9.68
C PHE A 93 -1.28 8.77 9.42
N VAL A 94 -1.56 9.85 8.68
CA VAL A 94 -2.93 10.17 8.25
C VAL A 94 -3.53 9.00 7.49
N LEU A 95 -2.80 8.47 6.50
CA LEU A 95 -3.25 7.32 5.70
C LEU A 95 -3.53 6.09 6.57
N ALA A 96 -2.67 5.78 7.54
CA ALA A 96 -2.85 4.63 8.42
C ALA A 96 -4.05 4.75 9.37
N THR A 97 -4.40 5.96 9.82
CA THR A 97 -5.52 6.18 10.74
C THR A 97 -6.86 6.39 10.03
N LEU A 98 -6.83 6.67 8.73
CA LEU A 98 -7.96 7.02 7.89
C LEU A 98 -9.17 6.06 7.93
N PRO A 99 -9.01 4.72 7.83
CA PRO A 99 -10.16 3.81 7.79
C PRO A 99 -10.89 3.68 9.14
N PHE A 100 -10.19 3.92 10.26
CA PHE A 100 -10.79 3.93 11.59
C PHE A 100 -11.65 5.17 11.83
N MET A 101 -11.33 6.28 11.15
CA MET A 101 -12.06 7.55 11.33
C MET A 101 -13.33 7.64 10.49
N LEU A 102 -13.34 7.02 9.30
CA LEU A 102 -14.37 7.24 8.29
C LEU A 102 -15.43 6.13 8.23
N GLY A 103 -15.25 5.02 8.96
CA GLY A 103 -16.20 3.91 8.99
C GLY A 103 -16.15 3.01 7.75
N LEU A 104 -17.03 2.00 7.71
CA LEU A 104 -16.96 0.89 6.74
C LEU A 104 -17.21 1.32 5.29
N TYR A 105 -18.24 2.13 5.04
CA TYR A 105 -18.59 2.58 3.67
C TYR A 105 -17.43 3.32 3.00
N TRP A 106 -16.83 4.28 3.70
CA TRP A 106 -15.71 5.03 3.17
C TRP A 106 -14.47 4.15 3.02
N SER A 107 -14.28 3.16 3.90
CA SER A 107 -13.20 2.18 3.75
C SER A 107 -13.32 1.40 2.44
N ASP A 108 -14.52 0.96 2.04
CA ASP A 108 -14.73 0.30 0.75
C ASP A 108 -14.40 1.21 -0.45
N VAL A 109 -14.75 2.50 -0.35
CA VAL A 109 -14.39 3.50 -1.38
C VAL A 109 -12.87 3.66 -1.45
N PHE A 110 -12.20 3.73 -0.30
CA PHE A 110 -10.74 3.83 -0.24
C PHE A 110 -10.02 2.56 -0.68
N ASP A 111 -10.61 1.38 -0.50
CA ASP A 111 -10.08 0.12 -1.03
C ASP A 111 -10.07 0.14 -2.55
N ASN A 112 -11.18 0.55 -3.18
CA ASN A 112 -11.26 0.71 -4.63
C ASN A 112 -10.28 1.77 -5.13
N PHE A 113 -10.19 2.91 -4.43
CA PHE A 113 -9.24 3.96 -4.76
C PHE A 113 -7.79 3.46 -4.67
N GLY A 114 -7.43 2.78 -3.58
CA GLY A 114 -6.10 2.21 -3.37
C GLY A 114 -5.73 1.15 -4.40
N LEU A 115 -6.70 0.36 -4.87
CA LEU A 115 -6.51 -0.58 -5.97
C LEU A 115 -6.15 0.15 -7.27
N PHE A 116 -6.87 1.22 -7.63
CA PHE A 116 -6.52 2.04 -8.80
C PHE A 116 -5.15 2.73 -8.64
N VAL A 117 -4.78 3.15 -7.44
CA VAL A 117 -3.43 3.68 -7.16
C VAL A 117 -2.36 2.61 -7.38
N LEU A 118 -2.57 1.39 -6.87
CA LEU A 118 -1.67 0.25 -7.13
C LEU A 118 -1.53 -0.02 -8.63
N MET A 119 -2.64 -0.01 -9.37
CA MET A 119 -2.60 -0.19 -10.83
C MET A 119 -1.81 0.93 -11.51
N GLY A 120 -2.03 2.19 -11.12
CA GLY A 120 -1.30 3.33 -11.64
C GLY A 120 0.20 3.31 -11.32
N LEU A 121 0.58 2.86 -10.11
CA LEU A 121 1.97 2.67 -9.72
C LEU A 121 2.65 1.58 -10.56
N GLY A 122 1.96 0.46 -10.80
CA GLY A 122 2.49 -0.59 -11.66
C GLY A 122 2.65 -0.14 -13.12
N LEU A 123 1.71 0.63 -13.66
CA LEU A 123 1.84 1.26 -14.98
C LEU A 123 3.02 2.23 -15.04
N ASN A 124 3.22 3.04 -13.99
CA ASN A 124 4.35 3.97 -13.90
C ASN A 124 5.69 3.22 -13.91
N ILE A 125 5.77 2.04 -13.28
CA ILE A 125 6.99 1.23 -13.34
C ILE A 125 7.26 0.76 -14.78
N VAL A 126 6.24 0.26 -15.48
CA VAL A 126 6.42 -0.23 -16.86
C VAL A 126 6.79 0.91 -17.80
N VAL A 127 5.99 1.97 -17.85
CA VAL A 127 6.20 3.09 -18.76
C VAL A 127 7.42 3.92 -18.38
N GLY A 128 7.61 4.18 -17.08
CA GLY A 128 8.67 5.02 -16.55
C GLY A 128 10.06 4.42 -16.69
N PHE A 129 10.23 3.11 -16.44
CA PHE A 129 11.54 2.45 -16.55
C PHE A 129 11.80 1.85 -17.94
N ALA A 130 10.79 1.28 -18.61
CA ALA A 130 11.00 0.71 -19.95
C ALA A 130 10.95 1.78 -21.06
N GLY A 131 10.33 2.94 -20.82
CA GLY A 131 10.15 4.00 -21.83
C GLY A 131 9.21 3.61 -22.98
N LEU A 132 8.38 2.59 -22.74
CA LEU A 132 7.49 1.98 -23.72
C LEU A 132 6.04 2.30 -23.37
N LEU A 133 5.22 2.64 -24.37
CA LEU A 133 3.79 2.86 -24.18
C LEU A 133 3.08 1.51 -24.01
N ASP A 134 2.62 1.20 -22.80
CA ASP A 134 1.85 0.01 -22.48
C ASP A 134 0.39 0.38 -22.17
N LEU A 135 -0.49 0.20 -23.16
CA LEU A 135 -1.95 0.38 -22.99
C LEU A 135 -2.66 -0.91 -22.56
N GLY A 136 -1.94 -2.04 -22.60
CA GLY A 136 -2.44 -3.38 -22.27
C GLY A 136 -2.25 -3.77 -20.82
N TYR A 137 -1.66 -2.91 -19.99
CA TYR A 137 -1.28 -3.22 -18.61
C TYR A 137 -2.40 -3.87 -17.77
N VAL A 138 -3.65 -3.42 -17.95
CA VAL A 138 -4.83 -3.93 -17.22
C VAL A 138 -5.06 -5.43 -17.47
N ALA A 139 -4.58 -5.96 -18.59
CA ALA A 139 -4.64 -7.38 -18.91
C ALA A 139 -3.82 -8.24 -17.95
N PHE A 140 -2.63 -7.78 -17.55
CA PHE A 140 -1.80 -8.49 -16.56
C PHE A 140 -2.44 -8.47 -15.18
N TYR A 141 -3.06 -7.34 -14.82
CA TYR A 141 -3.89 -7.24 -13.62
C TYR A 141 -5.04 -8.26 -13.65
N ALA A 142 -5.76 -8.35 -14.77
CA ALA A 142 -6.84 -9.32 -14.94
C ALA A 142 -6.33 -10.77 -14.83
N ILE A 143 -5.25 -11.13 -15.52
CA ILE A 143 -4.67 -12.48 -15.47
C ILE A 143 -4.28 -12.87 -14.04
N GLY A 144 -3.65 -11.98 -13.29
CA GLY A 144 -3.31 -12.21 -11.88
C GLY A 144 -4.56 -12.38 -11.02
N ALA A 145 -5.55 -11.49 -11.15
CA ALA A 145 -6.79 -11.54 -10.39
C ALA A 145 -7.60 -12.81 -10.67
N TYR A 146 -7.76 -13.19 -11.94
CA TYR A 146 -8.43 -14.43 -12.33
C TYR A 146 -7.67 -15.66 -11.85
N THR A 147 -6.33 -15.64 -11.85
CA THR A 147 -5.54 -16.75 -11.31
C THR A 147 -5.82 -16.95 -9.81
N VAL A 148 -5.81 -15.87 -9.02
CA VAL A 148 -6.17 -15.96 -7.60
C VAL A 148 -7.61 -16.41 -7.43
N GLY A 149 -8.55 -15.88 -8.22
CA GLY A 149 -9.96 -16.27 -8.17
C GLY A 149 -10.17 -17.75 -8.48
N VAL A 150 -9.52 -18.28 -9.51
CA VAL A 150 -9.63 -19.70 -9.90
C VAL A 150 -9.05 -20.64 -8.84
N LEU A 151 -7.94 -20.26 -8.21
CA LEU A 151 -7.27 -21.09 -7.22
C LEU A 151 -7.96 -21.07 -5.85
N THR A 152 -8.60 -19.96 -5.49
CA THR A 152 -9.14 -19.74 -4.14
C THR A 152 -10.65 -19.93 -4.04
N SER A 153 -11.42 -19.64 -5.09
CA SER A 153 -12.88 -19.71 -5.03
C SER A 153 -13.39 -21.17 -5.09
N PRO A 154 -14.31 -21.56 -4.19
CA PRO A 154 -15.03 -22.84 -4.28
C PRO A 154 -15.88 -22.96 -5.55
N ARG A 155 -16.34 -21.82 -6.10
CA ARG A 155 -17.14 -21.77 -7.33
C ARG A 155 -16.30 -21.73 -8.61
N ALA A 156 -14.98 -21.68 -8.49
CA ALA A 156 -14.12 -21.82 -9.65
C ALA A 156 -14.16 -23.25 -10.17
N TRP A 157 -13.95 -23.42 -11.47
CA TRP A 157 -13.90 -24.73 -12.13
C TRP A 157 -12.85 -25.69 -11.54
N LEU A 158 -11.77 -25.16 -10.94
CA LEU A 158 -10.76 -25.98 -10.27
C LEU A 158 -11.20 -26.47 -8.89
N GLY A 159 -12.07 -25.72 -8.19
CA GLY A 159 -12.52 -26.01 -6.82
C GLY A 159 -11.38 -26.23 -5.82
N ALA A 160 -10.20 -25.64 -6.06
CA ALA A 160 -8.97 -26.04 -5.36
C ALA A 160 -8.90 -25.49 -3.92
N GLU A 161 -9.65 -24.43 -3.59
CA GLU A 161 -9.73 -23.80 -2.26
C GLU A 161 -8.36 -23.51 -1.63
N TRP A 162 -7.38 -23.09 -2.44
CA TRP A 162 -6.06 -22.77 -1.94
C TRP A 162 -6.11 -21.56 -1.00
N SER A 163 -5.16 -21.53 -0.06
CA SER A 163 -4.98 -20.33 0.78
C SER A 163 -4.62 -19.14 -0.10
N PHE A 164 -5.20 -17.97 0.20
CA PHE A 164 -4.94 -16.70 -0.49
C PHE A 164 -3.44 -16.43 -0.69
N TRP A 165 -2.63 -16.68 0.34
CA TRP A 165 -1.18 -16.45 0.29
C TRP A 165 -0.43 -17.46 -0.59
N ALA A 166 -0.92 -18.69 -0.69
CA ALA A 166 -0.34 -19.71 -1.56
C ALA A 166 -0.66 -19.44 -3.04
N ALA A 167 -1.79 -18.79 -3.32
CA ALA A 167 -2.18 -18.40 -4.68
C ALA A 167 -1.30 -17.26 -5.25
N TRP A 168 -0.72 -16.41 -4.39
CA TRP A 168 0.07 -15.24 -4.83
C TRP A 168 1.30 -15.60 -5.68
N PRO A 169 2.21 -16.51 -5.25
CA PRO A 169 3.34 -16.91 -6.08
C PRO A 169 2.93 -17.45 -7.44
N VAL A 170 1.83 -18.21 -7.50
CA VAL A 170 1.31 -18.74 -8.78
C VAL A 170 0.73 -17.63 -9.63
N ALA A 171 0.00 -16.69 -9.06
CA ALA A 171 -0.52 -15.53 -9.78
C ALA A 171 0.61 -14.67 -10.37
N PHE A 172 1.68 -14.41 -9.59
CA PHE A 172 2.87 -13.73 -10.10
C PHE A 172 3.57 -14.53 -11.19
N GLY A 173 3.67 -15.85 -11.04
CA GLY A 173 4.24 -16.75 -12.04
C GLY A 173 3.46 -16.72 -13.36
N ILE A 174 2.13 -16.84 -13.31
CA ILE A 174 1.27 -16.84 -14.49
C ILE A 174 1.24 -15.47 -15.16
N ALA A 175 1.13 -14.38 -14.39
CA ALA A 175 1.21 -13.03 -14.93
C ALA A 175 2.59 -12.74 -15.57
N GLY A 176 3.68 -13.21 -14.93
CA GLY A 176 5.03 -13.12 -15.47
C GLY A 176 5.22 -13.93 -16.75
N LEU A 177 4.68 -15.15 -16.81
CA LEU A 177 4.70 -15.98 -18.02
C LEU A 177 3.93 -15.32 -19.17
N ALA A 178 2.73 -14.78 -18.91
CA ALA A 178 1.99 -14.00 -19.91
C ALA A 178 2.80 -12.79 -20.37
N GLY A 179 3.47 -12.11 -19.44
CA GLY A 179 4.39 -11.00 -19.71
C GLY A 179 5.57 -11.41 -20.60
N ILE A 180 6.16 -12.58 -20.40
CA ILE A 180 7.25 -13.09 -21.25
C ILE A 180 6.72 -13.45 -22.65
N ILE A 181 5.59 -14.16 -22.73
CA ILE A 181 4.97 -14.58 -23.99
C ILE A 181 4.69 -13.37 -24.87
N LEU A 182 4.22 -12.26 -24.30
CA LEU A 182 4.01 -11.01 -25.04
C LEU A 182 5.27 -10.18 -25.19
N GLY A 183 6.09 -10.07 -24.16
CA GLY A 183 7.27 -9.21 -24.15
C GLY A 183 8.25 -9.61 -25.25
N VAL A 184 8.49 -10.90 -25.46
CA VAL A 184 9.42 -11.40 -26.48
C VAL A 184 9.10 -10.91 -27.90
N PRO A 185 7.87 -11.06 -28.44
CA PRO A 185 7.54 -10.52 -29.76
C PRO A 185 7.47 -8.98 -29.75
N VAL A 186 6.99 -8.39 -28.66
CA VAL A 186 6.74 -6.95 -28.55
C VAL A 186 8.03 -6.13 -28.50
N LEU A 187 9.12 -6.65 -27.92
CA LEU A 187 10.44 -5.99 -27.90
C LEU A 187 11.03 -5.74 -29.29
N ARG A 188 10.52 -6.41 -30.33
CA ARG A 188 10.94 -6.20 -31.73
C ARG A 188 10.17 -5.05 -32.40
N MET A 189 9.09 -4.58 -31.78
CA MET A 189 8.23 -3.51 -32.27
C MET A 189 8.71 -2.16 -31.73
N ARG A 190 8.53 -1.08 -32.49
CA ARG A 190 8.96 0.27 -32.09
C ARG A 190 7.80 1.25 -32.18
N GLY A 191 7.79 2.22 -31.26
CA GLY A 191 6.86 3.35 -31.29
C GLY A 191 5.39 2.94 -31.26
N ASP A 192 4.62 3.34 -32.26
CA ASP A 192 3.16 3.19 -32.27
C ASP A 192 2.71 1.74 -32.43
N TYR A 193 3.50 0.90 -33.10
CA TYR A 193 3.18 -0.53 -33.29
C TYR A 193 3.14 -1.29 -31.97
N LEU A 194 4.00 -0.89 -31.03
CA LEU A 194 4.03 -1.44 -29.68
C LEU A 194 2.74 -1.09 -28.91
N ALA A 195 2.28 0.15 -29.03
CA ALA A 195 1.04 0.60 -28.39
C ALA A 195 -0.19 -0.13 -28.94
N ILE A 196 -0.25 -0.34 -30.26
CA ILE A 196 -1.35 -1.07 -30.90
C ILE A 196 -1.42 -2.51 -30.40
N VAL A 197 -0.28 -3.20 -30.28
CA VAL A 197 -0.26 -4.60 -29.84
C VAL A 197 -0.61 -4.74 -28.36
N THR A 198 -0.14 -3.83 -27.50
CA THR A 198 -0.51 -3.87 -26.07
C THR A 198 -1.99 -3.61 -25.87
N LEU A 199 -2.57 -2.62 -26.58
CA LEU A 199 -4.01 -2.37 -26.56
C LEU A 199 -4.78 -3.59 -27.08
N GLY A 200 -4.36 -4.15 -28.21
CA GLY A 200 -4.97 -5.35 -28.79
C GLY A 200 -4.94 -6.54 -27.82
N PHE A 201 -3.83 -6.75 -27.11
CA PHE A 201 -3.75 -7.78 -26.08
C PHE A 201 -4.74 -7.53 -24.94
N GLY A 202 -4.82 -6.29 -24.43
CA GLY A 202 -5.77 -5.94 -23.38
C GLY A 202 -7.22 -6.15 -23.81
N GLU A 203 -7.53 -5.82 -25.05
CA GLU A 203 -8.84 -6.07 -25.65
C GLU A 203 -9.14 -7.57 -25.74
N ILE A 204 -8.18 -8.38 -26.22
CA ILE A 204 -8.33 -9.84 -26.30
C ILE A 204 -8.63 -10.42 -24.91
N ILE A 205 -7.88 -10.04 -23.88
CA ILE A 205 -8.12 -10.54 -22.51
C ILE A 205 -9.50 -10.11 -22.00
N ARG A 206 -9.93 -8.86 -22.26
CA ARG A 206 -11.27 -8.39 -21.89
C ARG A 206 -12.36 -9.21 -22.57
N VAL A 207 -12.22 -9.46 -23.88
CA VAL A 207 -13.20 -10.24 -24.65
C VAL A 207 -13.23 -11.68 -24.17
N LEU A 208 -12.08 -12.31 -23.92
CA LEU A 208 -12.00 -13.67 -23.40
C LEU A 208 -12.65 -13.80 -22.03
N ALA A 209 -12.37 -12.87 -21.11
CA ALA A 209 -12.95 -12.86 -19.77
C ALA A 209 -14.48 -12.72 -19.80
N ASN A 210 -15.02 -11.97 -20.75
CA ASN A 210 -16.46 -11.77 -20.91
C ASN A 210 -17.14 -12.75 -21.88
N SER A 211 -16.38 -13.67 -22.49
CA SER A 211 -16.90 -14.57 -23.52
C SER A 211 -17.77 -15.67 -22.92
N ASP A 212 -18.89 -15.97 -23.59
CA ASP A 212 -19.74 -17.12 -23.24
C ASP A 212 -19.01 -18.46 -23.38
N LEU A 213 -18.03 -18.56 -24.29
CA LEU A 213 -17.23 -19.78 -24.50
C LEU A 213 -16.40 -20.14 -23.27
N LEU A 214 -15.87 -19.13 -22.58
CA LEU A 214 -15.01 -19.31 -21.41
C LEU A 214 -15.75 -19.10 -20.09
N LYS A 215 -17.07 -18.87 -20.15
CA LYS A 215 -17.94 -18.71 -18.98
C LYS A 215 -17.81 -19.83 -17.94
N PRO A 216 -17.67 -21.12 -18.29
CA PRO A 216 -17.47 -22.18 -17.30
C PRO A 216 -16.17 -22.03 -16.49
N TYR A 217 -15.15 -21.38 -17.06
CA TYR A 217 -13.82 -21.26 -16.48
C TYR A 217 -13.61 -19.92 -15.75
N PHE A 218 -14.11 -18.82 -16.30
CA PHE A 218 -13.88 -17.46 -15.79
C PHE A 218 -15.15 -16.76 -15.29
N GLY A 219 -16.33 -17.36 -15.46
CA GLY A 219 -17.60 -16.78 -15.01
C GLY A 219 -18.22 -15.77 -15.98
N GLY A 220 -17.55 -15.46 -17.10
CA GLY A 220 -18.05 -14.52 -18.10
C GLY A 220 -18.20 -13.10 -17.53
N ALA A 221 -19.26 -12.40 -17.92
CA ALA A 221 -19.52 -11.02 -17.47
C ALA A 221 -19.70 -10.85 -15.94
N GLN A 222 -20.01 -11.94 -15.20
CA GLN A 222 -20.13 -11.90 -13.74
C GLN A 222 -18.79 -12.09 -13.03
N GLY A 223 -17.77 -12.59 -13.73
CA GLY A 223 -16.51 -13.00 -13.12
C GLY A 223 -16.65 -14.17 -12.14
N ILE A 224 -15.61 -14.40 -11.35
CA ILE A 224 -15.58 -15.47 -10.35
C ILE A 224 -16.18 -14.97 -9.03
N LEU A 225 -17.22 -15.66 -8.55
CA LEU A 225 -17.93 -15.32 -7.32
C LEU A 225 -17.34 -16.05 -6.10
N GLU A 226 -17.72 -15.60 -4.90
CA GLU A 226 -17.33 -16.23 -3.62
C GLU A 226 -15.83 -16.41 -3.42
N ILE A 227 -15.04 -15.41 -3.83
CA ILE A 227 -13.62 -15.37 -3.52
C ILE A 227 -13.47 -15.17 -1.99
N PRO A 228 -12.86 -16.13 -1.27
CA PRO A 228 -12.71 -16.02 0.17
C PRO A 228 -11.81 -14.83 0.53
N LYS A 229 -12.17 -14.10 1.59
CA LYS A 229 -11.36 -12.99 2.08
C LYS A 229 -10.01 -13.53 2.61
N PRO A 230 -8.91 -12.76 2.45
CA PRO A 230 -7.61 -13.17 2.94
C PRO A 230 -7.63 -13.43 4.45
N GLN A 231 -6.87 -14.41 4.92
CA GLN A 231 -6.73 -14.73 6.34
C GLN A 231 -5.27 -14.62 6.74
N ILE A 232 -4.94 -13.91 7.81
CA ILE A 232 -3.56 -13.83 8.33
C ILE A 232 -3.50 -14.70 9.59
N ALA A 233 -2.63 -15.72 9.58
CA ALA A 233 -2.41 -16.61 10.73
C ALA A 233 -3.71 -17.20 11.34
N GLY A 234 -4.69 -17.54 10.50
CA GLY A 234 -5.98 -18.11 10.93
C GLY A 234 -7.06 -17.09 11.34
N LEU A 235 -6.75 -15.80 11.37
CA LEU A 235 -7.74 -14.74 11.57
C LEU A 235 -8.26 -14.25 10.22
N PRO A 236 -9.57 -14.41 9.93
CA PRO A 236 -10.13 -13.94 8.67
C PRO A 236 -10.21 -12.41 8.65
N LEU A 237 -9.68 -11.79 7.60
CA LEU A 237 -9.79 -10.34 7.39
C LEU A 237 -11.18 -10.02 6.84
N LEU A 238 -12.17 -10.06 7.72
CA LEU A 238 -13.58 -9.94 7.35
C LEU A 238 -14.00 -8.50 7.06
N THR A 239 -13.37 -7.53 7.71
CA THR A 239 -13.73 -6.11 7.60
C THR A 239 -12.94 -5.41 6.49
N SER A 240 -13.59 -4.53 5.73
CA SER A 240 -12.96 -3.70 4.69
C SER A 240 -11.75 -2.92 5.20
N GLN A 241 -11.80 -2.45 6.44
CA GLN A 241 -10.66 -1.81 7.11
C GLN A 241 -9.38 -2.65 7.10
N HIS A 242 -9.48 -3.99 7.18
CA HIS A 242 -8.30 -4.85 7.11
C HIS A 242 -7.76 -4.99 5.68
N ILE A 243 -8.65 -4.99 4.69
CA ILE A 243 -8.28 -5.05 3.26
C ILE A 243 -7.55 -3.75 2.89
N TYR A 244 -8.02 -2.61 3.39
CA TYR A 244 -7.35 -1.32 3.25
C TYR A 244 -5.88 -1.37 3.65
N TYR A 245 -5.57 -1.97 4.80
CA TYR A 245 -4.17 -2.09 5.26
C TYR A 245 -3.33 -2.97 4.34
N LEU A 246 -3.91 -4.03 3.76
CA LEU A 246 -3.21 -4.89 2.79
C LEU A 246 -2.91 -4.12 1.50
N ILE A 247 -3.88 -3.35 0.99
CA ILE A 247 -3.71 -2.49 -0.19
C ILE A 247 -2.67 -1.40 0.08
N LEU A 248 -2.77 -0.73 1.23
CA LEU A 248 -1.82 0.30 1.65
C LEU A 248 -0.40 -0.27 1.80
N ALA A 249 -0.25 -1.44 2.39
CA ALA A 249 1.03 -2.14 2.45
C ALA A 249 1.57 -2.45 1.04
N GLY A 250 0.71 -2.93 0.13
CA GLY A 250 1.05 -3.14 -1.28
C GLY A 250 1.53 -1.86 -1.98
N CYS A 251 0.84 -0.72 -1.76
CA CYS A 251 1.24 0.58 -2.29
C CYS A 251 2.63 0.97 -1.79
N LEU A 252 2.88 0.84 -0.48
CA LEU A 252 4.17 1.20 0.12
C LEU A 252 5.30 0.31 -0.39
N ILE A 253 5.07 -1.00 -0.51
CA ILE A 253 6.03 -1.94 -1.08
C ILE A 253 6.34 -1.56 -2.53
N THR A 254 5.31 -1.27 -3.33
CA THR A 254 5.49 -0.87 -4.74
C THR A 254 6.26 0.44 -4.85
N ILE A 255 5.93 1.45 -4.04
CA ILE A 255 6.66 2.72 -3.99
C ILE A 255 8.10 2.51 -3.56
N PHE A 256 8.35 1.66 -2.56
CA PHE A 256 9.69 1.35 -2.10
C PHE A 256 10.52 0.67 -3.21
N ILE A 257 9.96 -0.30 -3.91
CA ILE A 257 10.60 -0.96 -5.04
C ILE A 257 10.87 0.04 -6.16
N SER A 258 9.88 0.87 -6.52
CA SER A 258 10.02 1.91 -7.54
C SER A 258 11.06 2.97 -7.18
N TRP A 259 11.23 3.28 -5.89
CA TRP A 259 12.27 4.20 -5.43
C TRP A 259 13.67 3.56 -5.45
N ARG A 260 13.74 2.23 -5.40
CA ARG A 260 14.99 1.48 -5.37
C ARG A 260 15.56 1.18 -6.75
N LEU A 261 14.69 0.99 -7.75
CA LEU A 261 15.04 0.82 -9.17
C LEU A 261 15.60 2.12 -9.76
#